data_AF-A0A7L2R787-F1
#
_entry.id   AF-A0A7L2R787-F1
#
_cell.length_a   1.000
_cell.length_b   1.000
_cell.length_c   1.000
_cell.angle_alpha   90.00
_cell.angle_beta   90.00
_cell.angle_gamma   90.00
#
_symmetry.space_group_name_H-M   'P 1'
#
loop_
_entity.id
_entity.type
_entity.pdbx_description
1 polymer ?
#
loop_
_entity_poly.entity_id
_entity_poly.type
_entity_poly.pdbx_seq_one_letter_code
_entity_poly.pdbx_strand_id
1 'polypeptide(L)'
;YVLLKEKNMLLTLEQESKRQRKPMPSPERLEKVETSMKNIDLVVREREIALRLLQTGHEKPVPGEWRHDFLGRTFWYSYKEWPIPWHLNKKHKKKRFYYSPHVNHFIR
;
A
#
# COMPACT_ATOMS: atom_id res chain seq x y z
N TYR A 1 12.79 5.59 15.69
CA TYR A 1 13.12 6.79 14.88
C TYR A 1 14.60 7.01 14.57
N VAL A 2 15.56 6.33 15.22
CA VAL A 2 17.00 6.50 14.93
C VAL A 2 17.32 6.20 13.45
N LEU A 3 16.84 5.07 12.92
CA LEU A 3 17.05 4.68 11.52
C LEU A 3 16.46 5.67 10.51
N LEU A 4 15.35 6.34 10.83
CA LEU A 4 14.75 7.33 9.96
C LEU A 4 15.64 8.57 9.82
N LYS A 5 16.24 9.02 10.93
CA LYS A 5 17.20 10.14 10.91
C LYS A 5 18.44 9.79 10.11
N GLU A 6 18.97 8.58 10.29
CA GLU A 6 20.11 8.06 9.53
C GLU A 6 19.79 7.98 8.03
N LYS A 7 18.62 7.43 7.66
CA LYS A 7 18.16 7.36 6.27
C LYS A 7 18.10 8.75 5.63
N ASN A 8 17.50 9.73 6.32
CA ASN A 8 17.39 11.09 5.81
C ASN A 8 18.76 11.73 5.58
N MET A 9 19.70 11.52 6.52
CA MET A 9 21.08 11.99 6.37
C MET A 9 21.76 11.35 5.14
N LEU A 10 21.65 10.02 4.97
CA LEU A 10 22.24 9.32 3.83
C LEU A 10 21.65 9.78 2.49
N LEU A 11 20.34 10.03 2.42
CA LEU A 11 19.69 10.58 1.22
C LEU A 11 20.20 12.00 0.88
N THR A 12 20.41 12.84 1.89
CA THR A 12 21.01 14.17 1.66
C THR A 12 22.45 14.08 1.14
N LEU A 13 23.24 13.14 1.68
CA LEU A 13 24.61 12.91 1.25
C LEU A 13 24.68 12.34 -0.17
N GLU A 14 23.78 11.42 -0.53
CA GLU A 14 23.64 10.90 -1.88
C GLU A 14 23.32 12.02 -2.88
N GLN A 15 22.38 12.90 -2.52
CA GLN A 15 21.99 14.03 -3.36
C GLN A 15 23.13 15.03 -3.54
N GLU A 16 23.87 15.35 -2.47
CA GLU A 16 25.05 16.23 -2.55
C GLU A 16 26.19 15.59 -3.37
N SER A 17 26.37 14.28 -3.26
CA SER A 17 27.35 13.53 -4.08
C SER A 17 27.01 13.62 -5.57
N LYS A 18 25.73 13.43 -5.94
CA LYS A 18 25.22 13.63 -7.30
C LYS A 18 25.42 15.07 -7.79
N ARG A 19 25.10 16.06 -6.95
CA ARG A 19 25.29 17.49 -7.25
C ARG A 19 26.75 17.83 -7.54
N GLN A 20 27.67 17.30 -6.73
CA GLN A 20 29.11 17.49 -6.88
C GLN A 20 29.75 16.58 -7.95
N ARG A 21 28.97 15.68 -8.57
CA ARG A 21 29.43 14.65 -9.51
C ARG A 21 30.53 13.75 -8.92
N LYS A 22 30.46 13.49 -7.61
CA LYS A 22 31.37 12.59 -6.89
C LYS A 22 30.64 11.29 -6.52
N PRO A 23 31.34 10.15 -6.48
CA PRO A 23 30.76 8.93 -5.98
C PRO A 23 30.44 9.06 -4.48
N MET A 24 29.33 8.47 -4.07
CA MET A 24 28.97 8.39 -2.65
C MET A 24 29.99 7.51 -1.90
N PRO A 25 30.49 7.93 -0.72
CA PRO A 25 31.51 7.19 0.02
C PRO A 25 31.12 5.77 0.46
N SER A 26 29.85 5.53 0.80
CA SER A 26 29.39 4.24 1.33
C SER A 26 27.90 3.98 1.05
N PRO A 27 27.53 3.69 -0.22
CA PRO A 27 26.14 3.44 -0.60
C PRO A 27 25.52 2.23 0.12
N GLU A 28 26.32 1.23 0.48
CA GLU A 28 25.87 0.04 1.23
C GLU A 28 25.18 0.38 2.56
N ARG A 29 25.55 1.49 3.20
CA ARG A 29 24.90 1.91 4.46
C ARG A 29 23.43 2.20 4.25
N LEU A 30 23.05 2.79 3.12
CA LEU A 30 21.67 3.08 2.80
C LEU A 30 20.87 1.78 2.69
N GLU A 31 21.39 0.79 1.97
CA GLU A 31 20.75 -0.53 1.83
C GLU A 31 20.59 -1.25 3.17
N LYS A 32 21.60 -1.20 4.05
CA LYS A 32 21.54 -1.79 5.40
C LYS A 32 20.48 -1.11 6.27
N VAL A 33 20.39 0.22 6.21
CA VAL A 33 19.37 0.99 6.94
C VAL A 33 17.97 0.66 6.40
N GLU A 34 17.80 0.58 5.09
CA GLU A 34 16.51 0.22 4.48
C GLU A 34 16.07 -1.19 4.83
N THR A 35 16.99 -2.15 4.81
CA THR A 35 16.72 -3.54 5.23
C THR A 35 16.31 -3.58 6.70
N SER A 36 17.03 -2.87 7.56
CA SER A 36 16.70 -2.79 8.99
C SER A 36 15.32 -2.15 9.24
N MET A 37 14.97 -1.09 8.49
CA MET A 37 13.65 -0.47 8.58
C MET A 37 12.53 -1.41 8.12
N LYS A 38 12.74 -2.16 7.01
CA LYS A 38 11.78 -3.17 6.53
C LYS A 38 11.57 -4.29 7.54
N ASN A 39 12.64 -4.77 8.18
CA ASN A 39 12.57 -5.83 9.18
C ASN A 39 11.77 -5.39 10.42
N ILE A 40 11.99 -4.15 10.90
CA ILE A 40 11.22 -3.60 12.02
C ILE A 40 9.73 -3.47 11.64
N ASP A 41 9.44 -2.95 10.46
CA ASP A 41 8.06 -2.82 9.97
C ASP A 41 7.35 -4.17 9.82
N LEU A 42 8.08 -5.21 9.37
CA LEU A 42 7.57 -6.58 9.27
C LEU A 42 7.18 -7.12 10.65
N VAL A 43 8.06 -7.04 11.65
CA VAL A 43 7.77 -7.54 13.01
C VAL A 43 6.59 -6.80 13.65
N VAL A 44 6.50 -5.49 13.42
CA VAL A 44 5.35 -4.69 13.91
C VAL A 44 4.05 -5.15 13.25
N ARG A 45 4.05 -5.37 11.93
CA ARG A 45 2.88 -5.90 11.19
C ARG A 45 2.48 -7.28 11.65
N GLU A 46 3.42 -8.19 11.88
CA GLU A 46 3.14 -9.55 12.39
C GLU A 46 2.41 -9.50 13.73
N ARG A 47 2.88 -8.66 14.66
CA ARG A 47 2.24 -8.48 15.98
C ARG A 47 0.85 -7.88 15.87
N GLU A 48 0.67 -6.90 14.98
CA GLU A 48 -0.63 -6.26 14.73
C GLU A 48 -1.65 -7.24 14.13
N ILE A 49 -1.22 -8.06 13.16
CA ILE A 49 -2.04 -9.10 12.55
C ILE A 49 -2.48 -10.14 13.60
N ALA A 50 -1.53 -10.64 14.41
CA ALA A 50 -1.83 -11.63 15.45
C ALA A 50 -2.85 -11.08 16.46
N LEU A 51 -2.67 -9.83 16.90
CA LEU A 51 -3.59 -9.18 17.83
C LEU A 51 -4.98 -8.95 17.22
N ARG A 52 -5.05 -8.48 15.98
CA ARG A 52 -6.32 -8.26 15.26
C ARG A 52 -7.10 -9.57 15.06
N LEU A 53 -6.41 -10.65 14.71
CA LEU A 53 -7.01 -11.98 14.55
C LEU A 53 -7.63 -12.46 15.87
N LEU A 54 -6.95 -12.28 17.00
CA LEU A 54 -7.47 -12.67 18.31
C LEU A 54 -8.67 -11.83 18.76
N GLN A 55 -8.67 -10.54 18.47
CA GLN A 55 -9.74 -9.62 18.91
C GLN A 55 -10.97 -9.62 18.01
N THR A 56 -10.80 -9.69 16.69
CA THR A 56 -11.89 -9.53 15.71
C THR A 56 -12.04 -10.72 14.76
N GLY A 57 -11.04 -11.57 14.63
CA GLY A 57 -11.00 -12.64 13.63
C GLY A 57 -10.75 -12.14 12.20
N HIS A 58 -10.49 -10.85 11.98
CA HIS A 58 -10.27 -10.30 10.64
C HIS A 58 -8.81 -10.37 10.20
N GLU A 59 -8.57 -11.00 9.05
CA GLU A 59 -7.21 -11.12 8.48
C GLU A 59 -6.64 -9.78 8.02
N LYS A 60 -7.46 -8.92 7.38
CA LYS A 60 -7.02 -7.66 6.77
C LYS A 60 -7.32 -6.47 7.67
N PRO A 61 -6.44 -5.44 7.74
CA PRO A 61 -6.70 -4.22 8.49
C PRO A 61 -7.81 -3.38 7.86
N VAL A 62 -7.81 -3.31 6.52
CA VAL A 62 -8.75 -2.49 5.76
C VAL A 62 -9.85 -3.39 5.21
N PRO A 63 -11.13 -3.07 5.47
CA PRO A 63 -12.24 -3.84 4.93
C PRO A 63 -12.31 -3.70 3.42
N GLY A 64 -12.78 -4.75 2.77
CA GLY A 64 -12.96 -4.80 1.33
C GLY A 64 -13.71 -6.04 0.93
N GLU A 65 -14.04 -6.13 -0.36
CA GLU A 65 -14.76 -7.26 -0.90
C GLU A 65 -14.36 -7.53 -2.35
N TRP A 66 -14.62 -8.74 -2.82
CA TRP A 66 -14.44 -9.11 -4.22
C TRP A 66 -15.56 -8.50 -5.06
N ARG A 67 -15.19 -7.73 -6.08
CA ARG A 67 -16.14 -7.13 -7.03
C ARG A 67 -15.67 -7.37 -8.47
N HIS A 68 -16.59 -7.16 -9.41
CA HIS A 68 -16.26 -7.13 -10.82
C HIS A 68 -16.07 -5.71 -11.30
N ASP A 69 -15.03 -5.50 -12.11
CA ASP A 69 -14.88 -4.29 -12.90
C ASP A 69 -15.89 -4.26 -14.05
N PHE A 70 -16.02 -3.10 -14.70
CA PHE A 70 -16.84 -2.97 -15.91
C PHE A 70 -16.38 -3.85 -17.08
N LEU A 71 -15.13 -4.34 -17.03
CA LEU A 71 -14.53 -5.30 -17.96
C LEU A 71 -14.73 -6.77 -17.53
N GLY A 72 -15.45 -7.03 -16.44
CA GLY A 72 -15.73 -8.38 -15.94
C GLY A 72 -14.60 -9.09 -15.20
N ARG A 73 -13.47 -8.42 -15.00
CA ARG A 73 -12.37 -8.92 -14.17
C ARG A 73 -12.76 -8.88 -12.69
N THR A 74 -12.52 -9.95 -11.97
CA THR A 74 -12.69 -10.00 -10.51
C THR A 74 -11.49 -9.34 -9.84
N PHE A 75 -11.73 -8.37 -8.96
CA PHE A 75 -10.68 -7.68 -8.22
C PHE A 75 -11.10 -7.41 -6.77
N TRP A 76 -10.11 -7.26 -5.90
CA TRP A 76 -10.33 -6.89 -4.50
C TRP A 76 -10.57 -5.38 -4.39
N TYR A 77 -11.80 -4.98 -4.06
CA TYR A 77 -12.15 -3.59 -3.82
C TYR A 77 -11.93 -3.24 -2.34
N SER A 78 -10.90 -2.44 -2.06
CA SER A 78 -10.67 -1.90 -0.72
C SER A 78 -11.57 -0.70 -0.47
N TYR A 79 -12.26 -0.68 0.67
CA TYR A 79 -13.13 0.43 1.04
C TYR A 79 -12.32 1.68 1.37
N LYS A 80 -12.99 2.82 1.27
CA LYS A 80 -12.46 4.13 1.67
C LYS A 80 -13.38 4.72 2.71
N GLU A 81 -12.81 5.46 3.63
CA GLU A 81 -13.57 6.22 4.62
C GLU A 81 -14.29 7.39 3.92
N TRP A 82 -15.56 7.57 4.27
CA TRP A 82 -16.40 8.66 3.75
C TRP A 82 -17.24 9.24 4.89
N PRO A 83 -17.46 10.56 4.90
CA PRO A 83 -18.31 11.21 5.92
C PRO A 83 -19.80 10.96 5.70
N ILE A 84 -20.20 10.50 4.51
CA ILE A 84 -21.59 10.26 4.12
C ILE A 84 -21.78 8.82 3.61
N PRO A 85 -22.97 8.23 3.80
CA PRO A 85 -23.31 6.92 3.25
C PRO A 85 -23.16 6.83 1.72
N TRP A 86 -22.87 5.63 1.24
CA TRP A 86 -22.58 5.36 -0.18
C TRP A 86 -23.72 5.75 -1.13
N HIS A 87 -24.97 5.64 -0.68
CA HIS A 87 -26.17 5.97 -1.47
C HIS A 87 -26.43 7.48 -1.58
N LEU A 88 -25.73 8.33 -0.83
CA LEU A 88 -25.75 9.79 -0.99
C LEU A 88 -24.52 10.29 -1.77
N ASN A 89 -23.44 9.51 -1.77
CA ASN A 89 -22.19 9.87 -2.41
C ASN A 89 -22.28 9.81 -3.95
N LYS A 90 -22.34 11.00 -4.59
CA LYS A 90 -22.37 11.14 -6.05
C LYS A 90 -21.15 10.49 -6.73
N LYS A 91 -19.96 10.52 -6.11
CA LYS A 91 -18.75 9.90 -6.67
C LYS A 91 -18.82 8.37 -6.59
N HIS A 92 -19.37 7.83 -5.51
CA HIS A 92 -19.57 6.39 -5.38
C HIS A 92 -20.59 5.88 -6.42
N LYS A 93 -21.72 6.57 -6.60
CA LYS A 93 -22.74 6.20 -7.59
C LYS A 93 -22.24 6.16 -9.04
N LYS A 94 -21.22 6.95 -9.38
CA LYS A 94 -20.60 6.94 -10.72
C LYS A 94 -19.79 5.67 -10.98
N LYS A 95 -19.32 4.97 -9.95
CA LYS A 95 -18.58 3.73 -10.11
C LYS A 95 -19.53 2.58 -10.46
N ARG A 96 -19.13 1.78 -11.45
CA ARG A 96 -19.85 0.57 -11.84
C ARG A 96 -19.08 -0.64 -11.32
N PHE A 97 -19.78 -1.48 -10.57
CA PHE A 97 -19.27 -2.73 -10.02
C PHE A 97 -19.93 -3.95 -10.67
N TYR A 98 -20.28 -3.78 -11.94
CA TYR A 98 -20.94 -4.76 -12.78
C TYR A 98 -20.46 -4.55 -14.22
N TYR A 99 -20.55 -5.60 -15.03
CA TYR A 99 -20.21 -5.59 -16.44
C TYR A 99 -21.40 -6.04 -17.28
N SER A 100 -21.42 -5.64 -18.54
CA SER A 100 -22.49 -6.01 -19.47
C SER A 100 -22.30 -7.44 -19.99
N PRO A 101 -23.37 -8.19 -20.31
CA PRO A 101 -23.25 -9.51 -20.92
C PRO A 101 -22.41 -9.54 -22.21
N HIS A 102 -22.35 -8.44 -22.95
CA HIS A 102 -21.49 -8.30 -24.14
C HIS A 102 -19.99 -8.47 -23.85
N VAL A 103 -19.58 -8.24 -22.60
CA VAL A 103 -18.19 -8.39 -22.18
C VAL A 103 -17.80 -9.87 -22.04
N ASN A 104 -18.77 -10.78 -21.92
CA ASN A 104 -18.52 -12.22 -21.78
C ASN A 104 -17.67 -12.80 -22.91
N HIS A 105 -17.80 -12.27 -24.14
CA HIS A 105 -17.00 -12.70 -25.29
C HIS A 105 -15.50 -12.44 -25.09
N PHE A 106 -15.13 -11.38 -24.36
CA PHE A 106 -13.73 -10.99 -24.11
C PHE A 106 -13.11 -11.62 -22.86
N ILE A 107 -13.91 -12.28 -22.02
CA ILE A 107 -13.45 -12.96 -20.79
C ILE A 107 -13.04 -14.42 -21.09
N ARG A 108 -13.57 -14.98 -22.19
CA ARG A 108 -13.27 -16.34 -22.67
C ARG A 108 -11.88 -16.41 -23.30
#